data_AF-A0A6P9BKS6-F1
#
_entry.id   AF-A0A6P9BKS6-F1
#
_cell.length_a   1.000
_cell.length_b   1.000
_cell.length_c   1.000
_cell.angle_alpha   90.00
_cell.angle_beta   90.00
_cell.angle_gamma   90.00
#
_symmetry.space_group_name_H-M   'P 1'
#
loop_
_entity.id
_entity.type
_entity.pdbx_description
1 polymer ?
#
loop_
_entity_poly.entity_id
_entity_poly.type
_entity_poly.pdbx_seq_one_letter_code
_entity_poly.pdbx_strand_id
1 'polypeptide(L)'
;MGGGTVQMLLFLGLLHWGPGGEGRKSWRRRGPQQQPAAATRERSEAAGQPVESFPLDFTAVEGNMDSFMAQIKSLAQSLYPCSAQNLHQELRLHSLLNSSVTCNDGSPAGYYLKESKGSRRWLLFLEGGWYCFSRENCNSRYETMRRLMSSKEWPITRTGTGILSSQPEENPHWWNANMVFIPYCSSDVWSGASAKTEKNEFVFMGALIIQEVVKELLGKGLVNAKVLLLAGSSAGGTGVLLNVDRVAEQLEELGYPGIQVRGLADSGWFLDNKQYRRTDCIDTITCAPTEAIRRGIRYWHGLVPERCKMQFREGEEWNCFFGYKIYPTLRCPVFVVQWLFDEAQLTVDNVHLTGQPVQEGQWLYIQNLGRELRNTLKDVTASFAPACLSHEIITRNHWTDIQVKGTSLPRALHCWDRSLHDSNKNGKAPLKGCPVHLIDSCPWPHCNPSCPTIRDQYTGQEMNVIQFLMHMGFDVQKMAQQQGLEPSKLLGMLSSAS
;
A
#
# COMPACT_ATOMS: atom_id res chain seq x y z
N MET A 1 -26.08 66.88 -14.85
CA MET A 1 -25.15 66.91 -13.69
C MET A 1 -24.97 65.49 -13.22
N GLY A 2 -23.86 64.78 -13.32
CA GLY A 2 -22.56 64.96 -13.95
C GLY A 2 -21.91 63.57 -13.83
N GLY A 3 -21.46 63.01 -14.96
CA GLY A 3 -20.80 61.70 -15.00
C GLY A 3 -19.35 61.76 -14.52
N GLY A 4 -18.77 60.58 -14.30
CA GLY A 4 -17.36 60.43 -13.92
C GLY A 4 -16.88 58.98 -14.02
N THR A 5 -16.74 58.51 -15.26
CA THR A 5 -15.86 57.39 -15.66
C THR A 5 -14.40 57.70 -15.33
N VAL A 6 -13.65 56.72 -14.81
CA VAL A 6 -12.18 56.75 -14.83
C VAL A 6 -11.67 55.53 -15.58
N GLN A 7 -11.04 55.82 -16.71
CA GLN A 7 -10.33 54.93 -17.61
C GLN A 7 -8.94 55.57 -17.81
N MET A 8 -7.85 54.84 -17.59
CA MET A 8 -6.49 55.21 -18.04
C MET A 8 -5.67 53.91 -18.07
N LEU A 9 -5.42 53.29 -19.23
CA LEU A 9 -4.47 53.61 -20.31
C LEU A 9 -3.08 52.97 -20.11
N LEU A 10 -2.81 51.99 -20.96
CA LEU A 10 -1.50 51.45 -21.33
C LEU A 10 -0.60 52.54 -21.96
N PHE A 11 0.71 52.45 -21.72
CA PHE A 11 1.72 52.96 -22.65
C PHE A 11 2.86 51.96 -22.83
N LEU A 12 3.01 51.52 -24.09
CA LEU A 12 4.19 50.87 -24.68
C LEU A 12 5.21 51.96 -25.06
N GLY A 13 6.51 51.64 -24.94
CA GLY A 13 7.61 52.44 -25.49
C GLY A 13 8.76 51.55 -25.97
N LEU A 14 8.81 51.32 -27.29
CA LEU A 14 9.97 50.85 -28.06
C LEU A 14 10.78 52.05 -28.55
N LEU A 15 12.10 51.87 -28.77
CA LEU A 15 13.02 52.46 -29.78
C LEU A 15 14.47 52.35 -29.23
N HIS A 16 15.42 51.53 -29.71
CA HIS A 16 16.13 51.38 -31.00
C HIS A 16 17.23 52.43 -31.34
N TRP A 17 18.35 51.90 -31.86
CA TRP A 17 19.61 52.49 -32.39
C TRP A 17 20.68 52.89 -31.38
N GLY A 18 21.99 52.63 -31.57
CA GLY A 18 22.81 52.30 -32.74
C GLY A 18 24.28 52.75 -32.49
N PRO A 19 25.26 52.52 -33.38
CA PRO A 19 26.53 51.82 -33.05
C PRO A 19 27.86 52.59 -33.31
N GLY A 20 28.99 51.96 -32.99
CA GLY A 20 30.36 52.21 -33.53
C GLY A 20 31.34 51.17 -32.97
N GLY A 21 32.03 50.29 -33.74
CA GLY A 21 33.16 50.51 -34.66
C GLY A 21 34.49 50.25 -33.89
N GLU A 22 35.54 49.51 -34.28
CA GLU A 22 36.08 48.95 -35.54
C GLU A 22 37.17 47.88 -35.23
N GLY A 23 37.64 47.14 -36.25
CA GLY A 23 39.02 46.56 -36.31
C GLY A 23 39.09 45.02 -36.25
N ARG A 24 38.86 44.22 -37.31
CA ARG A 24 39.56 43.99 -38.61
C ARG A 24 40.81 43.07 -38.55
N LYS A 25 40.77 42.05 -39.44
CA LYS A 25 41.84 41.19 -40.04
C LYS A 25 42.07 39.83 -39.34
N SER A 26 41.56 38.69 -39.85
CA SER A 26 41.96 37.91 -41.04
C SER A 26 43.39 37.35 -40.97
N TRP A 27 43.58 36.02 -41.05
CA TRP A 27 44.22 35.28 -42.16
C TRP A 27 44.52 33.79 -41.83
N ARG A 28 43.89 32.90 -42.61
CA ARG A 28 44.37 31.65 -43.26
C ARG A 28 45.16 30.54 -42.53
N ARG A 29 44.56 29.33 -42.57
CA ARG A 29 45.01 28.02 -43.13
C ARG A 29 46.53 27.71 -43.22
N ARG A 30 46.93 26.55 -42.66
CA ARG A 30 47.52 25.36 -43.34
C ARG A 30 47.92 24.29 -42.30
N GLY A 31 47.51 23.03 -42.50
CA GLY A 31 48.19 21.84 -41.91
C GLY A 31 49.32 21.38 -42.84
N PRO A 32 49.75 20.10 -42.86
CA PRO A 32 49.86 19.04 -41.82
C PRO A 32 51.32 18.46 -41.78
N GLN A 33 51.54 17.24 -41.23
CA GLN A 33 52.75 16.37 -41.28
C GLN A 33 53.87 16.65 -40.24
N GLN A 34 54.65 15.71 -39.68
CA GLN A 34 54.79 14.23 -39.75
C GLN A 34 55.72 13.75 -38.60
N GLN A 35 55.38 12.61 -37.95
CA GLN A 35 56.22 11.47 -37.47
C GLN A 35 57.51 11.69 -36.61
N PRO A 36 58.21 10.63 -36.12
CA PRO A 36 57.82 9.68 -35.06
C PRO A 36 58.95 9.46 -34.01
N ALA A 37 58.66 8.94 -32.82
CA ALA A 37 59.68 8.25 -32.01
C ALA A 37 59.06 7.33 -30.95
N ALA A 38 59.42 6.04 -31.02
CA ALA A 38 59.13 5.05 -30.01
C ALA A 38 60.18 5.12 -28.88
N ALA A 39 59.73 5.04 -27.63
CA ALA A 39 60.53 4.56 -26.50
C ALA A 39 59.60 4.08 -25.38
N THR A 40 59.62 2.75 -25.20
CA THR A 40 59.41 1.98 -23.97
C THR A 40 59.10 2.76 -22.68
N ARG A 41 57.94 2.46 -22.08
CA ARG A 41 57.66 2.76 -20.67
C ARG A 41 57.47 1.47 -19.88
N GLU A 42 58.26 1.40 -18.81
CA GLU A 42 58.28 0.37 -17.78
C GLU A 42 56.92 0.22 -17.09
N ARG A 43 56.65 -1.02 -16.70
CA ARG A 43 55.46 -1.50 -15.99
C ARG A 43 55.72 -1.34 -14.49
N SER A 44 55.03 -0.43 -13.83
CA SER A 44 54.97 -0.38 -12.37
C SER A 44 53.75 -1.17 -11.87
N GLU A 45 54.04 -2.23 -11.12
CA GLU A 45 53.08 -3.02 -10.35
C GLU A 45 52.54 -2.19 -9.18
N ALA A 46 51.22 -2.16 -9.01
CA ALA A 46 50.57 -1.76 -7.78
C ALA A 46 49.86 -2.99 -7.20
N ALA A 47 50.33 -3.37 -6.00
CA ALA A 47 49.98 -4.59 -5.28
C ALA A 47 48.48 -4.69 -4.94
N GLY A 48 47.90 -5.86 -5.21
CA GLY A 48 46.59 -6.26 -4.69
C GLY A 48 46.72 -6.73 -3.23
N GLN A 49 45.79 -6.30 -2.39
CA GLN A 49 45.60 -6.86 -1.04
C GLN A 49 45.15 -8.33 -1.12
N PRO A 50 45.52 -9.18 -0.15
CA PRO A 50 45.13 -10.58 -0.15
C PRO A 50 43.64 -10.70 0.16
N VAL A 51 42.91 -11.45 -0.69
CA VAL A 51 41.56 -11.92 -0.39
C VAL A 51 41.70 -13.03 0.65
N GLU A 52 41.35 -12.75 1.92
CA GLU A 52 41.15 -13.81 2.90
C GLU A 52 39.99 -14.70 2.44
N SER A 53 40.31 -15.93 2.07
CA SER A 53 39.32 -16.96 1.78
C SER A 53 39.03 -17.72 3.08
N PHE A 54 37.77 -17.71 3.51
CA PHE A 54 37.29 -18.57 4.58
C PHE A 54 36.79 -19.89 3.96
N PRO A 55 37.51 -21.01 4.10
CA PRO A 55 36.99 -22.29 3.65
C PRO A 55 35.81 -22.68 4.54
N LEU A 56 34.61 -22.75 3.96
CA LEU A 56 33.47 -23.37 4.62
C LEU A 56 33.67 -24.89 4.53
N ASP A 57 33.96 -25.50 5.66
CA ASP A 57 34.06 -26.95 5.80
C ASP A 57 32.65 -27.56 5.81
N PHE A 58 32.31 -28.30 4.77
CA PHE A 58 31.01 -28.97 4.60
C PHE A 58 31.00 -30.40 5.13
N THR A 59 32.05 -30.84 5.83
CA THR A 59 32.22 -32.27 6.17
C THR A 59 31.38 -32.79 7.35
N ALA A 60 30.53 -31.96 7.98
CA ALA A 60 29.67 -32.42 9.08
C ALA A 60 28.23 -31.88 8.99
N VAL A 61 27.46 -32.31 7.97
CA VAL A 61 26.01 -31.98 7.86
C VAL A 61 25.10 -33.11 8.36
N GLU A 62 25.60 -34.04 9.19
CA GLU A 62 24.76 -35.09 9.80
C GLU A 62 24.62 -35.07 11.32
N GLY A 63 24.96 -33.95 12.00
CA GLY A 63 24.82 -33.91 13.46
C GLY A 63 24.47 -32.57 14.11
N ASN A 64 24.59 -31.42 13.42
CA ASN A 64 24.46 -30.12 14.09
C ASN A 64 23.94 -29.01 13.18
N MET A 65 22.70 -29.16 12.72
CA MET A 65 22.04 -28.21 11.82
C MET A 65 21.85 -26.82 12.45
N ASP A 66 21.69 -26.74 13.77
CA ASP A 66 21.55 -25.47 14.51
C ASP A 66 22.86 -24.68 14.53
N SER A 67 24.00 -25.34 14.73
CA SER A 67 25.33 -24.70 14.67
C SER A 67 25.66 -24.21 13.26
N PHE A 68 25.32 -24.99 12.23
CA PHE A 68 25.50 -24.58 10.84
C PHE A 68 24.63 -23.37 10.47
N MET A 69 23.36 -23.35 10.87
CA MET A 69 22.48 -22.21 10.66
C MET A 69 22.93 -20.96 11.43
N ALA A 70 23.49 -21.13 12.63
CA ALA A 70 24.09 -20.03 13.38
C ALA A 70 25.33 -19.44 12.67
N GLN A 71 26.18 -20.29 12.09
CA GLN A 71 27.33 -19.86 11.30
C GLN A 71 26.91 -19.15 10.00
N ILE A 72 25.91 -19.66 9.28
CA ILE A 72 25.33 -18.97 8.11
C ILE A 72 24.76 -17.61 8.51
N LYS A 73 24.02 -17.53 9.63
CA LYS A 73 23.45 -16.28 10.12
C LYS A 73 24.55 -15.28 10.48
N SER A 74 25.62 -15.74 11.15
CA SER A 74 26.79 -14.94 11.47
C SER A 74 27.49 -14.43 10.20
N LEU A 75 27.71 -15.30 9.21
CA LEU A 75 28.34 -14.93 7.95
C LEU A 75 27.48 -13.94 7.15
N ALA A 76 26.17 -14.16 7.09
CA ALA A 76 25.23 -13.24 6.46
C ALA A 76 25.22 -11.87 7.17
N GLN A 77 25.27 -11.84 8.50
CA GLN A 77 25.37 -10.61 9.30
C GLN A 77 26.72 -9.91 9.11
N SER A 78 27.82 -10.63 8.96
CA SER A 78 29.14 -10.05 8.71
C SER A 78 29.31 -9.53 7.27
N LEU A 79 28.60 -10.11 6.30
CA LEU A 79 28.62 -9.67 4.90
C LEU A 79 27.57 -8.58 4.59
N TYR A 80 26.59 -8.40 5.48
CA TYR A 80 25.55 -7.38 5.34
C TYR A 80 26.11 -5.95 5.22
N PRO A 81 27.08 -5.50 6.06
CA PRO A 81 27.66 -4.16 5.97
C PRO A 81 28.43 -3.94 4.66
N CYS A 82 29.09 -4.97 4.13
CA CYS A 82 29.87 -4.89 2.88
C CYS A 82 28.99 -4.72 1.64
N SER A 83 27.71 -5.11 1.70
CA SER A 83 26.73 -4.90 0.63
C SER A 83 25.81 -3.71 0.89
N ALA A 84 25.50 -3.40 2.16
CA ALA A 84 24.59 -2.32 2.55
C ALA A 84 25.17 -0.91 2.38
N GLN A 85 26.50 -0.74 2.37
CA GLN A 85 27.14 0.57 2.27
C GLN A 85 26.95 1.30 0.92
N ASN A 86 26.37 0.64 -0.10
CA ASN A 86 26.15 1.24 -1.44
C ASN A 86 24.78 0.93 -2.09
N LEU A 87 23.82 0.31 -1.41
CA LEU A 87 22.48 0.19 -1.95
C LEU A 87 21.65 1.42 -1.60
N HIS A 88 21.35 2.26 -2.60
CA HIS A 88 20.26 3.23 -2.49
C HIS A 88 18.99 2.49 -2.05
N GLN A 89 18.59 2.69 -0.79
CA GLN A 89 17.45 2.00 -0.20
C GLN A 89 16.11 2.56 -0.69
N GLU A 90 16.13 3.73 -1.32
CA GLU A 90 14.96 4.46 -1.77
C GLU A 90 14.40 3.91 -3.09
N LEU A 91 13.08 3.91 -3.20
CA LEU A 91 12.39 3.72 -4.47
C LEU A 91 12.47 5.03 -5.27
N ARG A 92 12.67 4.94 -6.59
CA ARG A 92 12.80 6.10 -7.49
C ARG A 92 11.55 6.30 -8.33
N LEU A 93 11.10 7.54 -8.48
CA LEU A 93 9.92 7.89 -9.26
C LEU A 93 10.15 7.68 -10.76
N HIS A 94 9.16 7.06 -11.40
CA HIS A 94 9.00 6.95 -12.84
C HIS A 94 7.61 7.44 -13.22
N SER A 95 7.53 8.53 -13.98
CA SER A 95 6.28 8.91 -14.66
C SER A 95 5.99 7.92 -15.79
N LEU A 96 4.72 7.63 -16.01
CA LEU A 96 4.29 6.80 -17.14
C LEU A 96 4.69 7.47 -18.45
N LEU A 97 5.23 6.68 -19.37
CA LEU A 97 5.56 7.06 -20.75
C LEU A 97 4.29 7.37 -21.53
N ASN A 98 3.21 6.62 -21.27
CA ASN A 98 1.91 6.89 -21.84
C ASN A 98 1.24 8.07 -21.11
N SER A 99 1.48 9.29 -21.59
CA SER A 99 0.94 10.52 -21.02
C SER A 99 -0.59 10.66 -21.11
N SER A 100 -1.28 9.75 -21.79
CA SER A 100 -2.74 9.68 -21.77
C SER A 100 -3.32 9.09 -20.47
N VAL A 101 -2.49 8.38 -19.69
CA VAL A 101 -2.88 7.82 -18.39
C VAL A 101 -2.46 8.79 -17.28
N THR A 102 -3.43 9.46 -16.69
CA THR A 102 -3.20 10.62 -15.83
C THR A 102 -3.80 10.48 -14.45
N CYS A 103 -3.29 11.28 -13.52
CA CYS A 103 -3.96 11.60 -12.26
C CYS A 103 -5.23 12.43 -12.50
N ASN A 104 -5.99 12.72 -11.43
CA ASN A 104 -7.25 13.47 -11.51
C ASN A 104 -7.11 14.83 -12.21
N ASP A 105 -6.02 15.57 -11.98
CA ASP A 105 -5.77 16.89 -12.56
C ASP A 105 -5.15 16.87 -13.98
N GLY A 106 -5.00 15.68 -14.57
CA GLY A 106 -4.39 15.50 -15.88
C GLY A 106 -2.85 15.47 -15.90
N SER A 107 -2.18 15.57 -14.75
CA SER A 107 -0.74 15.29 -14.65
C SER A 107 -0.45 13.79 -14.90
N PRO A 108 0.71 13.42 -15.47
CA PRO A 108 1.01 12.02 -15.76
C PRO A 108 1.08 11.22 -14.47
N ALA A 109 0.39 10.08 -14.42
CA ALA A 109 0.53 9.15 -13.30
C ALA A 109 1.92 8.49 -13.34
N GLY A 110 2.24 7.68 -12.34
CA GLY A 110 3.57 7.08 -12.22
C GLY A 110 3.66 6.08 -11.07
N TYR A 111 4.87 5.57 -10.87
CA TYR A 111 5.19 4.61 -9.82
C TYR A 111 6.62 4.83 -9.34
N TYR A 112 6.89 4.45 -8.11
CA TYR A 112 8.23 4.36 -7.58
C TYR A 112 8.73 2.93 -7.71
N LEU A 113 9.98 2.74 -8.11
CA LEU A 113 10.59 1.42 -8.29
C LEU A 113 11.92 1.33 -7.52
N LYS A 114 12.11 0.18 -6.86
CA LYS A 114 13.41 -0.31 -6.44
C LYS A 114 13.60 -1.73 -6.96
N GLU A 115 14.59 -1.89 -7.85
CA GLU A 115 14.94 -3.19 -8.42
C GLU A 115 15.80 -4.01 -7.46
N SER A 116 15.55 -5.32 -7.40
CA SER A 116 16.44 -6.30 -6.79
C SER A 116 16.90 -7.29 -7.85
N LYS A 117 18.10 -7.05 -8.39
CA LYS A 117 18.71 -7.91 -9.41
C LYS A 117 18.95 -9.31 -8.83
N GLY A 118 18.30 -10.30 -9.41
CA GLY A 118 18.34 -11.70 -8.96
C GLY A 118 17.05 -12.16 -8.25
N SER A 119 16.19 -11.24 -7.84
CA SER A 119 14.88 -11.58 -7.31
C SER A 119 13.84 -11.74 -8.41
N ARG A 120 13.08 -12.83 -8.35
CA ARG A 120 11.91 -13.08 -9.22
C ARG A 120 10.58 -12.81 -8.51
N ARG A 121 10.63 -12.13 -7.37
CA ARG A 121 9.45 -11.68 -6.61
C ARG A 121 9.25 -10.20 -6.87
N TRP A 122 8.02 -9.82 -7.18
CA TRP A 122 7.60 -8.45 -7.40
C TRP A 122 6.47 -8.11 -6.44
N LEU A 123 6.57 -6.97 -5.77
CA LEU A 123 5.53 -6.44 -4.92
C LEU A 123 5.10 -5.09 -5.46
N LEU A 124 3.86 -4.99 -5.93
CA LEU A 124 3.23 -3.76 -6.40
C LEU A 124 2.25 -3.31 -5.33
N PHE A 125 2.55 -2.19 -4.67
CA PHE A 125 1.71 -1.64 -3.61
C PHE A 125 0.83 -0.49 -4.13
N LEU A 126 -0.47 -0.60 -3.90
CA LEU A 126 -1.48 0.42 -4.18
C LEU A 126 -1.70 1.27 -2.93
N GLU A 127 -1.40 2.57 -3.03
CA GLU A 127 -1.70 3.53 -1.97
C GLU A 127 -3.21 3.70 -1.76
N GLY A 128 -3.60 4.00 -0.52
CA GLY A 128 -4.98 4.32 -0.15
C GLY A 128 -5.22 5.82 0.02
N GLY A 129 -6.28 6.17 0.76
CA GLY A 129 -6.58 7.55 1.11
C GLY A 129 -7.93 8.04 0.60
N TRP A 130 -9.02 7.34 0.95
CA TRP A 130 -10.40 7.75 0.62
C TRP A 130 -10.66 7.89 -0.88
N TYR A 131 -11.66 8.68 -1.26
CA TYR A 131 -12.11 8.89 -2.63
C TYR A 131 -12.95 10.19 -2.70
N CYS A 132 -13.45 10.56 -3.88
CA CYS A 132 -14.45 11.63 -4.02
C CYS A 132 -15.44 11.24 -5.11
N PHE A 133 -16.74 11.40 -4.87
CA PHE A 133 -17.81 10.85 -5.73
C PHE A 133 -18.72 11.93 -6.35
N SER A 134 -18.34 13.19 -6.24
CA SER A 134 -19.02 14.34 -6.83
C SER A 134 -18.00 15.42 -7.18
N ARG A 135 -18.40 16.40 -7.99
CA ARG A 135 -17.55 17.54 -8.33
C ARG A 135 -17.20 18.37 -7.09
N GLU A 136 -18.18 18.60 -6.22
CA GLU A 136 -18.03 19.39 -5.01
C GLU A 136 -17.01 18.76 -4.05
N ASN A 137 -17.17 17.47 -3.77
CA ASN A 137 -16.25 16.75 -2.88
C ASN A 137 -14.85 16.61 -3.50
N CYS A 138 -14.75 16.42 -4.83
CA CYS A 138 -13.45 16.37 -5.49
C CYS A 138 -12.73 17.73 -5.53
N ASN A 139 -13.45 18.83 -5.69
CA ASN A 139 -12.87 20.17 -5.59
C ASN A 139 -12.29 20.41 -4.17
N SER A 140 -13.07 20.12 -3.13
CA SER A 140 -12.60 20.23 -1.74
C SER A 140 -11.38 19.35 -1.46
N ARG A 141 -11.39 18.12 -2.00
CA ARG A 141 -10.24 17.21 -1.91
C ARG A 141 -9.02 17.73 -2.66
N TYR A 142 -9.19 18.37 -3.81
CA TYR A 142 -8.08 18.94 -4.58
C TYR A 142 -7.43 20.12 -3.85
N GLU A 143 -8.23 20.92 -3.13
CA GLU A 143 -7.75 22.04 -2.31
C GLU A 143 -7.02 21.56 -1.05
N THR A 144 -7.52 20.52 -0.38
CA THR A 144 -7.02 20.08 0.94
C THR A 144 -6.03 18.90 0.88
N MET A 145 -6.08 18.08 -0.18
CA MET A 145 -5.34 16.82 -0.30
C MET A 145 -4.76 16.62 -1.71
N ARG A 146 -4.21 17.68 -2.30
CA ARG A 146 -3.72 17.71 -3.70
C ARG A 146 -2.78 16.56 -4.08
N ARG A 147 -1.94 16.06 -3.16
CA ARG A 147 -1.02 14.92 -3.39
C ARG A 147 -1.75 13.66 -3.88
N LEU A 148 -3.02 13.49 -3.47
CA LEU A 148 -3.86 12.35 -3.83
C LEU A 148 -4.67 12.58 -5.11
N MET A 149 -4.36 13.64 -5.86
CA MET A 149 -5.07 14.03 -7.10
C MET A 149 -4.13 14.54 -8.19
N SER A 150 -2.83 14.69 -7.91
CA SER A 150 -1.83 15.23 -8.82
C SER A 150 -0.44 14.64 -8.53
N SER A 151 0.35 14.46 -9.59
CA SER A 151 1.76 14.03 -9.49
C SER A 151 2.76 15.18 -9.46
N LYS A 152 2.30 16.45 -9.60
CA LYS A 152 3.17 17.63 -9.73
C LYS A 152 4.11 17.86 -8.54
N GLU A 153 3.73 17.40 -7.35
CA GLU A 153 4.47 17.62 -6.10
C GLU A 153 5.06 16.30 -5.54
N TRP A 154 5.11 15.24 -6.35
CA TRP A 154 5.70 13.98 -5.93
C TRP A 154 7.23 14.09 -5.81
N PRO A 155 7.82 13.63 -4.69
CA PRO A 155 9.27 13.62 -4.54
C PRO A 155 9.92 12.64 -5.53
N ILE A 156 11.16 12.89 -5.94
CA ILE A 156 11.88 12.01 -6.89
C ILE A 156 12.20 10.63 -6.30
N THR A 157 12.25 10.53 -4.97
CA THR A 157 12.50 9.29 -4.25
C THR A 157 11.55 9.13 -3.08
N ARG A 158 11.38 7.89 -2.61
CA ARG A 158 10.55 7.53 -1.47
C ARG A 158 11.16 6.36 -0.73
N THR A 159 11.20 6.43 0.59
CA THR A 159 11.66 5.31 1.43
C THR A 159 10.59 4.23 1.50
N GLY A 160 10.98 2.97 1.28
CA GLY A 160 10.10 1.82 1.47
C GLY A 160 10.04 1.45 2.96
N THR A 161 8.83 1.27 3.49
CA THR A 161 8.55 0.94 4.89
C THR A 161 7.65 -0.29 4.99
N GLY A 162 7.66 -0.96 6.14
CA GLY A 162 6.96 -2.21 6.37
C GLY A 162 7.31 -3.26 5.32
N ILE A 163 6.30 -3.79 4.62
CA ILE A 163 6.45 -4.78 3.56
C ILE A 163 7.23 -4.28 2.33
N LEU A 164 7.38 -2.96 2.16
CA LEU A 164 8.19 -2.34 1.10
C LEU A 164 9.64 -2.08 1.55
N SER A 165 9.93 -2.24 2.85
CA SER A 165 11.29 -2.07 3.38
C SER A 165 12.20 -3.15 2.81
N SER A 166 13.45 -2.78 2.57
CA SER A 166 14.51 -3.71 2.18
C SER A 166 15.44 -4.07 3.33
N GLN A 167 15.12 -3.64 4.55
CA GLN A 167 15.79 -4.11 5.76
C GLN A 167 15.17 -5.46 6.17
N PRO A 168 15.95 -6.54 6.30
CA PRO A 168 15.45 -7.83 6.77
C PRO A 168 14.81 -7.76 8.16
N GLU A 169 15.26 -6.84 9.02
CA GLU A 169 14.74 -6.64 10.37
C GLU A 169 13.29 -6.13 10.36
N GLU A 170 12.97 -5.25 9.40
CA GLU A 170 11.63 -4.68 9.23
C GLU A 170 10.77 -5.54 8.29
N ASN A 171 11.36 -6.20 7.29
CA ASN A 171 10.67 -7.04 6.31
C ASN A 171 11.29 -8.45 6.22
N PRO A 172 10.99 -9.35 7.16
CA PRO A 172 11.74 -10.61 7.31
C PRO A 172 11.74 -11.54 6.10
N HIS A 173 10.71 -11.48 5.25
CA HIS A 173 10.50 -12.46 4.19
C HIS A 173 10.57 -11.88 2.77
N TRP A 174 10.16 -10.62 2.58
CA TRP A 174 10.06 -9.99 1.27
C TRP A 174 11.08 -8.87 1.03
N TRP A 175 12.00 -8.59 1.97
CA TRP A 175 12.95 -7.47 1.87
C TRP A 175 13.76 -7.42 0.57
N ASN A 176 14.03 -8.58 -0.05
CA ASN A 176 14.79 -8.71 -1.29
C ASN A 176 13.90 -8.83 -2.54
N ALA A 177 12.62 -8.46 -2.50
CA ALA A 177 11.76 -8.38 -3.69
C ALA A 177 12.07 -7.13 -4.53
N ASN A 178 11.60 -7.11 -5.78
CA ASN A 178 11.46 -5.87 -6.53
C ASN A 178 10.26 -5.10 -5.93
N MET A 179 10.50 -3.89 -5.46
CA MET A 179 9.50 -3.10 -4.75
C MET A 179 8.95 -2.01 -5.66
N VAL A 180 7.62 -1.94 -5.77
CA VAL A 180 6.92 -0.92 -6.52
C VAL A 180 5.87 -0.27 -5.62
N PHE A 181 5.88 1.05 -5.56
CA PHE A 181 4.84 1.84 -4.90
C PHE A 181 4.11 2.67 -5.95
N ILE A 182 2.80 2.47 -6.08
CA ILE A 182 1.96 3.19 -7.03
C ILE A 182 1.14 4.20 -6.22
N PRO A 183 1.47 5.51 -6.31
CA PRO A 183 0.75 6.51 -5.54
C PRO A 183 -0.69 6.66 -6.03
N TYR A 184 -1.58 6.94 -5.10
CA TYR A 184 -3.00 7.05 -5.39
C TYR A 184 -3.35 8.48 -5.76
N CYS A 185 -3.51 8.73 -7.06
CA CYS A 185 -3.87 10.05 -7.57
C CYS A 185 -5.16 10.08 -8.41
N SER A 186 -5.96 9.02 -8.32
CA SER A 186 -7.16 8.84 -9.11
C SER A 186 -8.45 8.99 -8.32
N SER A 187 -8.44 8.98 -6.99
CA SER A 187 -9.62 9.23 -6.13
C SER A 187 -10.86 8.34 -6.40
N ASP A 188 -10.66 7.18 -7.05
CA ASP A 188 -11.69 6.28 -7.59
C ASP A 188 -11.60 4.85 -7.04
N VAL A 189 -10.88 4.64 -5.93
CA VAL A 189 -10.65 3.32 -5.33
C VAL A 189 -10.04 2.34 -6.35
N TRP A 190 -9.21 2.86 -7.25
CA TRP A 190 -8.55 2.09 -8.32
C TRP A 190 -9.52 1.43 -9.32
N SER A 191 -10.74 1.96 -9.45
CA SER A 191 -11.78 1.40 -10.34
C SER A 191 -11.93 2.14 -11.67
N GLY A 192 -11.56 3.42 -11.73
CA GLY A 192 -11.90 4.28 -12.86
C GLY A 192 -11.21 3.88 -14.16
N ALA A 193 -11.96 3.98 -15.25
CA ALA A 193 -11.49 3.78 -16.62
C ALA A 193 -11.99 4.86 -17.57
N SER A 194 -12.29 6.05 -17.04
CA SER A 194 -12.75 7.19 -17.83
C SER A 194 -11.67 7.64 -18.80
N ALA A 195 -12.02 7.74 -20.08
CA ALA A 195 -11.24 8.54 -21.02
C ALA A 195 -11.38 10.02 -20.66
N LYS A 196 -10.40 10.84 -21.03
CA LYS A 196 -10.44 12.29 -20.84
C LYS A 196 -11.62 12.89 -21.62
N THR A 197 -12.69 13.27 -20.94
CA THR A 197 -13.85 13.96 -21.51
C THR A 197 -13.84 15.42 -21.07
N GLU A 198 -13.83 16.32 -22.06
CA GLU A 198 -13.82 17.79 -21.94
C GLU A 198 -12.68 18.46 -21.13
N LYS A 199 -12.47 19.76 -21.36
CA LYS A 199 -11.55 20.60 -20.58
C LYS A 199 -12.33 21.09 -19.37
N ASN A 200 -11.96 20.66 -18.15
CA ASN A 200 -12.38 21.15 -16.81
C ASN A 200 -13.05 20.11 -15.89
N GLU A 201 -13.03 18.82 -16.22
CA GLU A 201 -13.46 17.75 -15.32
C GLU A 201 -12.28 16.90 -14.84
N PHE A 202 -12.37 16.36 -13.62
CA PHE A 202 -11.39 15.41 -13.09
C PHE A 202 -11.46 14.10 -13.87
N VAL A 203 -10.31 13.47 -14.11
CA VAL A 203 -10.24 12.17 -14.79
C VAL A 203 -10.04 11.04 -13.77
N PHE A 204 -10.72 9.91 -13.96
CA PHE A 204 -10.67 8.75 -13.06
C PHE A 204 -10.10 7.56 -13.81
N MET A 205 -8.82 7.25 -13.59
CA MET A 205 -8.06 6.27 -14.38
C MET A 205 -7.38 5.21 -13.51
N GLY A 206 -7.83 4.97 -12.28
CA GLY A 206 -7.16 4.08 -11.34
C GLY A 206 -6.89 2.67 -11.88
N ALA A 207 -7.87 2.06 -12.57
CA ALA A 207 -7.68 0.74 -13.17
C ALA A 207 -6.67 0.77 -14.34
N LEU A 208 -6.72 1.84 -15.14
CA LEU A 208 -5.81 2.05 -16.28
C LEU A 208 -4.37 2.36 -15.83
N ILE A 209 -4.20 3.08 -14.72
CA ILE A 209 -2.89 3.33 -14.11
C ILE A 209 -2.23 2.00 -13.75
N ILE A 210 -2.95 1.09 -13.09
CA ILE A 210 -2.40 -0.23 -12.73
C ILE A 210 -1.97 -1.00 -13.99
N GLN A 211 -2.83 -1.03 -15.02
CA GLN A 211 -2.53 -1.72 -16.27
C GLN A 211 -1.28 -1.16 -16.98
N GLU A 212 -1.13 0.16 -17.07
CA GLU A 212 0.03 0.75 -17.72
C GLU A 212 1.30 0.57 -16.88
N VAL A 213 1.22 0.64 -15.55
CA VAL A 213 2.36 0.32 -14.67
C VAL A 213 2.84 -1.11 -14.90
N VAL A 214 1.94 -2.11 -14.87
CA VAL A 214 2.29 -3.51 -15.13
C VAL A 214 2.97 -3.67 -16.48
N LYS A 215 2.42 -3.02 -17.52
CA LYS A 215 2.97 -3.06 -18.88
C LYS A 215 4.38 -2.46 -18.98
N GLU A 216 4.64 -1.32 -18.34
CA GLU A 216 5.99 -0.73 -18.32
C GLU A 216 6.99 -1.56 -17.53
N LEU A 217 6.55 -2.15 -16.43
CA LEU A 217 7.41 -3.00 -15.59
C LEU A 217 7.88 -4.27 -16.32
N LEU A 218 7.14 -4.76 -17.32
CA LEU A 218 7.63 -5.83 -18.20
C LEU A 218 8.97 -5.45 -18.83
N GLY A 219 9.09 -4.22 -19.36
CA GLY A 219 10.34 -3.69 -19.90
C GLY A 219 11.44 -3.47 -18.86
N LYS A 220 11.12 -3.53 -17.56
CA LYS A 220 12.03 -3.35 -16.42
C LYS A 220 12.34 -4.65 -15.68
N GLY A 221 11.96 -5.80 -16.24
CA GLY A 221 12.34 -7.12 -15.73
C GLY A 221 11.20 -7.93 -15.11
N LEU A 222 9.97 -7.40 -15.05
CA LEU A 222 8.80 -8.16 -14.59
C LEU A 222 8.56 -9.42 -15.43
N VAL A 223 8.98 -9.43 -16.70
CA VAL A 223 8.97 -10.62 -17.58
C VAL A 223 9.63 -11.85 -16.98
N ASN A 224 10.58 -11.68 -16.05
CA ASN A 224 11.32 -12.77 -15.40
C ASN A 224 10.72 -13.17 -14.04
N ALA A 225 9.59 -12.57 -13.65
CA ALA A 225 8.96 -12.83 -12.37
C ALA A 225 8.44 -14.28 -12.28
N LYS A 226 8.47 -14.82 -11.07
CA LYS A 226 7.74 -16.04 -10.69
C LYS A 226 6.45 -15.69 -9.96
N VAL A 227 6.49 -14.63 -9.15
CA VAL A 227 5.36 -14.16 -8.35
C VAL A 227 5.27 -12.65 -8.46
N LEU A 228 4.06 -12.16 -8.75
CA LEU A 228 3.65 -10.77 -8.63
C LEU A 228 2.61 -10.71 -7.51
N LEU A 229 2.96 -10.06 -6.40
CA LEU A 229 2.04 -9.75 -5.32
C LEU A 229 1.51 -8.33 -5.50
N LEU A 230 0.23 -8.20 -5.84
CA LEU A 230 -0.48 -6.94 -5.83
C LEU A 230 -0.99 -6.70 -4.40
N ALA A 231 -0.37 -5.76 -3.70
CA ALA A 231 -0.69 -5.38 -2.35
C ALA A 231 -1.33 -3.99 -2.31
N GLY A 232 -2.06 -3.66 -1.24
CA GLY A 232 -2.57 -2.31 -1.06
C GLY A 232 -3.23 -2.13 0.29
N SER A 233 -3.26 -0.89 0.78
CA SER A 233 -3.86 -0.51 2.06
C SER A 233 -5.06 0.41 1.87
N SER A 234 -6.07 0.32 2.73
CA SER A 234 -7.28 1.17 2.69
C SER A 234 -7.99 1.08 1.33
N ALA A 235 -8.27 2.21 0.66
CA ALA A 235 -8.79 2.22 -0.71
C ALA A 235 -7.91 1.43 -1.70
N GLY A 236 -6.59 1.35 -1.48
CA GLY A 236 -5.68 0.50 -2.22
C GLY A 236 -5.91 -0.99 -1.96
N GLY A 237 -6.30 -1.37 -0.74
CA GLY A 237 -6.68 -2.74 -0.39
C GLY A 237 -7.95 -3.19 -1.12
N THR A 238 -8.98 -2.34 -1.18
CA THR A 238 -10.15 -2.58 -2.04
C THR A 238 -9.74 -2.60 -3.53
N GLY A 239 -8.82 -1.72 -3.93
CA GLY A 239 -8.22 -1.70 -5.26
C GLY A 239 -7.56 -3.01 -5.66
N VAL A 240 -6.90 -3.72 -4.73
CA VAL A 240 -6.37 -5.08 -4.96
C VAL A 240 -7.50 -6.02 -5.35
N LEU A 241 -8.60 -6.04 -4.59
CA LEU A 241 -9.75 -6.94 -4.86
C LEU A 241 -10.36 -6.65 -6.25
N LEU A 242 -10.44 -5.38 -6.63
CA LEU A 242 -11.00 -4.95 -7.91
C LEU A 242 -10.10 -5.20 -9.12
N ASN A 243 -8.78 -5.39 -8.92
CA ASN A 243 -7.79 -5.41 -10.01
C ASN A 243 -6.95 -6.68 -10.09
N VAL A 244 -6.89 -7.52 -9.05
CA VAL A 244 -5.97 -8.68 -9.01
C VAL A 244 -6.20 -9.64 -10.18
N ASP A 245 -7.45 -9.98 -10.50
CA ASP A 245 -7.78 -10.85 -11.63
C ASP A 245 -7.49 -10.17 -12.97
N ARG A 246 -7.76 -8.86 -13.09
CA ARG A 246 -7.47 -8.07 -14.29
C ARG A 246 -5.97 -8.02 -14.59
N VAL A 247 -5.13 -7.90 -13.57
CA VAL A 247 -3.66 -7.96 -13.73
C VAL A 247 -3.21 -9.35 -14.19
N ALA A 248 -3.83 -10.41 -13.65
CA ALA A 248 -3.55 -11.78 -14.09
C ALA A 248 -3.95 -12.03 -15.54
N GLU A 249 -5.16 -11.60 -15.93
CA GLU A 249 -5.65 -11.66 -17.31
C GLU A 249 -4.75 -10.86 -18.26
N GLN A 250 -4.36 -9.64 -17.88
CA GLN A 250 -3.45 -8.82 -18.68
C GLN A 250 -2.09 -9.51 -18.93
N LEU A 251 -1.51 -10.15 -17.91
CA LEU A 251 -0.24 -10.88 -18.06
C LEU A 251 -0.40 -12.14 -18.92
N GLU A 252 -1.51 -12.85 -18.81
CA GLU A 252 -1.84 -13.99 -19.67
C GLU A 252 -1.98 -13.55 -21.14
N GLU A 253 -2.73 -12.49 -21.41
CA GLU A 253 -2.94 -11.91 -22.74
C GLU A 253 -1.64 -11.40 -23.39
N LEU A 254 -0.74 -10.83 -22.59
CA LEU A 254 0.58 -10.37 -23.04
C LEU A 254 1.61 -11.49 -23.22
N GLY A 255 1.24 -12.76 -22.97
CA GLY A 255 2.10 -13.92 -23.20
C GLY A 255 2.99 -14.31 -22.01
N TYR A 256 2.62 -13.93 -20.79
CA TYR A 256 3.35 -14.25 -19.55
C TYR A 256 2.56 -15.12 -18.56
N PRO A 257 1.96 -16.25 -18.98
CA PRO A 257 1.12 -17.10 -18.11
C PRO A 257 1.90 -17.78 -16.96
N GLY A 258 3.24 -17.74 -16.99
CA GLY A 258 4.10 -18.30 -15.95
C GLY A 258 4.23 -17.42 -14.70
N ILE A 259 3.78 -16.15 -14.74
CA ILE A 259 3.84 -15.24 -13.59
C ILE A 259 2.61 -15.49 -12.70
N GLN A 260 2.84 -15.95 -11.47
CA GLN A 260 1.76 -16.14 -10.51
C GLN A 260 1.33 -14.81 -9.90
N VAL A 261 0.13 -14.35 -10.23
CA VAL A 261 -0.46 -13.15 -9.62
C VAL A 261 -1.19 -13.53 -8.33
N ARG A 262 -0.97 -12.73 -7.28
CA ARG A 262 -1.57 -12.92 -5.95
C ARG A 262 -1.97 -11.57 -5.39
N GLY A 263 -2.98 -11.54 -4.50
CA GLY A 263 -3.46 -10.33 -3.85
C GLY A 263 -3.13 -10.27 -2.35
N LEU A 264 -2.80 -9.09 -1.84
CA LEU A 264 -2.74 -8.77 -0.42
C LEU A 264 -3.56 -7.51 -0.14
N ALA A 265 -4.79 -7.69 0.36
CA ALA A 265 -5.70 -6.59 0.65
C ALA A 265 -5.63 -6.24 2.14
N ASP A 266 -5.02 -5.10 2.48
CA ASP A 266 -4.96 -4.57 3.85
C ASP A 266 -6.00 -3.46 4.06
N SER A 267 -6.82 -3.59 5.10
CA SER A 267 -7.78 -2.57 5.53
C SER A 267 -8.74 -2.12 4.41
N GLY A 268 -9.00 -3.01 3.45
CA GLY A 268 -9.84 -2.79 2.26
C GLY A 268 -11.12 -3.62 2.26
N TRP A 269 -11.41 -4.32 3.36
CA TRP A 269 -12.57 -5.18 3.54
C TRP A 269 -13.63 -4.46 4.38
N PHE A 270 -14.52 -3.73 3.70
CA PHE A 270 -15.60 -2.97 4.33
C PHE A 270 -16.93 -3.75 4.36
N LEU A 271 -17.82 -3.33 5.26
CA LEU A 271 -19.21 -3.74 5.35
C LEU A 271 -20.11 -2.62 4.79
N ASP A 272 -21.16 -3.02 4.08
CA ASP A 272 -22.27 -2.19 3.63
C ASP A 272 -23.41 -2.15 4.67
N ASN A 273 -23.03 -1.98 5.93
CA ASN A 273 -23.92 -1.96 7.07
C ASN A 273 -24.65 -0.61 7.21
N LYS A 274 -25.63 -0.58 8.12
CA LYS A 274 -26.34 0.63 8.49
C LYS A 274 -25.50 1.43 9.47
N GLN A 275 -25.32 2.72 9.21
CA GLN A 275 -24.66 3.65 10.13
C GLN A 275 -25.28 3.62 11.53
N TYR A 276 -24.47 3.86 12.56
CA TYR A 276 -24.94 4.02 13.93
C TYR A 276 -25.90 5.20 14.05
N ARG A 277 -25.51 6.35 13.48
CA ARG A 277 -26.35 7.54 13.34
C ARG A 277 -26.42 7.90 11.87
N ARG A 278 -27.62 7.81 11.29
CA ARG A 278 -27.83 8.17 9.89
C ARG A 278 -27.42 9.61 9.63
N THR A 279 -26.68 9.82 8.55
CA THR A 279 -26.34 11.13 7.99
C THR A 279 -26.79 11.22 6.54
N ASP A 280 -27.02 12.44 6.07
CA ASP A 280 -27.17 12.67 4.65
C ASP A 280 -25.80 12.61 3.97
N CYS A 281 -25.74 11.98 2.79
CA CYS A 281 -24.50 11.83 2.02
C CYS A 281 -24.15 13.15 1.32
N ILE A 282 -23.55 14.07 2.09
CA ILE A 282 -23.08 15.38 1.64
C ILE A 282 -21.54 15.36 1.58
N ASP A 283 -20.89 14.95 2.67
CA ASP A 283 -19.43 14.86 2.77
C ASP A 283 -18.93 13.43 2.52
N THR A 284 -17.73 13.31 1.96
CA THR A 284 -17.11 12.00 1.68
C THR A 284 -17.01 11.13 2.93
N ILE A 285 -16.59 11.72 4.04
CA ILE A 285 -16.12 10.99 5.23
C ILE A 285 -17.27 10.35 6.01
N THR A 286 -18.44 11.00 6.02
CA THR A 286 -19.62 10.56 6.79
C THR A 286 -20.73 9.99 5.89
N CYS A 287 -20.52 9.91 4.57
CA CYS A 287 -21.47 9.27 3.68
C CYS A 287 -21.50 7.76 3.91
N ALA A 288 -22.71 7.20 4.02
CA ALA A 288 -22.88 5.76 4.19
C ALA A 288 -22.17 4.98 3.07
N PRO A 289 -21.48 3.85 3.37
CA PRO A 289 -20.64 3.13 2.41
C PRO A 289 -21.35 2.81 1.09
N THR A 290 -22.59 2.33 1.17
CA THR A 290 -23.39 1.96 0.00
C THR A 290 -23.66 3.15 -0.91
N GLU A 291 -24.05 4.29 -0.33
CA GLU A 291 -24.42 5.47 -1.10
C GLU A 291 -23.19 6.10 -1.74
N ALA A 292 -22.08 6.14 -0.99
CA ALA A 292 -20.81 6.68 -1.46
C ALA A 292 -20.30 5.93 -2.70
N ILE A 293 -20.29 4.59 -2.66
CA ILE A 293 -19.87 3.77 -3.80
C ILE A 293 -20.89 3.81 -4.94
N ARG A 294 -22.20 3.82 -4.65
CA ARG A 294 -23.23 3.94 -5.72
C ARG A 294 -23.10 5.23 -6.53
N ARG A 295 -22.75 6.34 -5.89
CA ARG A 295 -22.44 7.61 -6.57
C ARG A 295 -21.09 7.52 -7.27
N GLY A 296 -20.07 7.03 -6.55
CA GLY A 296 -18.70 6.92 -7.03
C GLY A 296 -18.58 6.12 -8.31
N ILE A 297 -19.10 4.90 -8.37
CA ILE A 297 -18.97 4.03 -9.54
C ILE A 297 -19.52 4.67 -10.82
N ARG A 298 -20.59 5.47 -10.73
CA ARG A 298 -21.14 6.21 -11.87
C ARG A 298 -20.25 7.38 -12.26
N TYR A 299 -19.80 8.14 -11.27
CA TYR A 299 -18.97 9.32 -11.49
C TYR A 299 -17.57 8.97 -12.03
N TRP A 300 -17.02 7.83 -11.62
CA TRP A 300 -15.69 7.36 -12.03
C TRP A 300 -15.68 6.51 -13.30
N HIS A 301 -16.85 6.17 -13.85
CA HIS A 301 -17.01 5.09 -14.82
C HIS A 301 -16.27 3.81 -14.35
N GLY A 302 -16.52 3.44 -13.09
CA GLY A 302 -15.77 2.42 -12.38
C GLY A 302 -15.96 1.02 -12.96
N LEU A 303 -14.86 0.32 -13.17
CA LEU A 303 -14.83 -1.09 -13.56
C LEU A 303 -14.77 -1.99 -12.33
N VAL A 304 -15.53 -3.08 -12.37
CA VAL A 304 -15.48 -4.17 -11.39
C VAL A 304 -15.14 -5.48 -12.11
N PRO A 305 -14.62 -6.52 -11.41
CA PRO A 305 -14.36 -7.81 -12.05
C PRO A 305 -15.61 -8.42 -12.65
N GLU A 306 -15.49 -8.93 -13.88
CA GLU A 306 -16.64 -9.41 -14.67
C GLU A 306 -17.39 -10.55 -13.95
N ARG A 307 -16.66 -11.46 -13.30
CA ARG A 307 -17.26 -12.55 -12.51
C ARG A 307 -18.12 -12.05 -11.35
N CYS A 308 -17.72 -10.96 -10.71
CA CYS A 308 -18.52 -10.32 -9.67
C CYS A 308 -19.70 -9.57 -10.27
N LYS A 309 -19.48 -8.82 -11.36
CA LYS A 309 -20.53 -8.11 -12.09
C LYS A 309 -21.69 -9.02 -12.46
N MET A 310 -21.39 -10.22 -12.96
CA MET A 310 -22.39 -11.23 -13.35
C MET A 310 -23.25 -11.78 -12.19
N GLN A 311 -22.84 -11.57 -10.92
CA GLN A 311 -23.64 -11.97 -9.75
C GLN A 311 -24.74 -10.95 -9.41
N PHE A 312 -24.64 -9.73 -9.93
CA PHE A 312 -25.53 -8.62 -9.58
C PHE A 312 -26.27 -8.10 -10.81
N ARG A 313 -27.36 -7.37 -10.58
CA ARG A 313 -28.10 -6.72 -11.66
C ARG A 313 -27.32 -5.52 -12.18
N GLU A 314 -27.60 -5.12 -13.42
CA GLU A 314 -27.09 -3.87 -13.97
C GLU A 314 -27.47 -2.68 -13.07
N GLY A 315 -26.51 -1.83 -12.75
CA GLY A 315 -26.64 -0.72 -11.79
C GLY A 315 -26.37 -1.09 -10.33
N GLU A 316 -26.18 -2.38 -10.03
CA GLU A 316 -25.87 -2.92 -8.70
C GLU A 316 -24.38 -3.35 -8.59
N GLU A 317 -23.51 -2.91 -9.50
CA GLU A 317 -22.08 -3.27 -9.51
C GLU A 317 -21.31 -2.73 -8.29
N TRP A 318 -21.87 -1.74 -7.58
CA TRP A 318 -21.34 -1.24 -6.31
C TRP A 318 -21.16 -2.37 -5.27
N ASN A 319 -21.92 -3.47 -5.37
CA ASN A 319 -21.76 -4.64 -4.52
C ASN A 319 -20.33 -5.22 -4.59
N CYS A 320 -19.65 -5.09 -5.73
CA CYS A 320 -18.30 -5.63 -5.94
C CYS A 320 -17.19 -4.84 -5.23
N PHE A 321 -17.50 -3.70 -4.61
CA PHE A 321 -16.55 -2.97 -3.77
C PHE A 321 -16.47 -3.52 -2.33
N PHE A 322 -17.39 -4.41 -1.95
CA PHE A 322 -17.44 -4.99 -0.61
C PHE A 322 -16.75 -6.35 -0.61
N GLY A 323 -15.70 -6.49 0.19
CA GLY A 323 -14.78 -7.62 0.17
C GLY A 323 -15.47 -8.99 0.23
N TYR A 324 -16.45 -9.13 1.12
CA TYR A 324 -17.18 -10.38 1.32
C TYR A 324 -18.09 -10.79 0.14
N LYS A 325 -18.44 -9.85 -0.74
CA LYS A 325 -19.24 -10.11 -1.95
C LYS A 325 -18.35 -10.43 -3.15
N ILE A 326 -17.23 -9.73 -3.30
CA ILE A 326 -16.31 -9.91 -4.42
C ILE A 326 -15.39 -11.13 -4.24
N TYR A 327 -14.90 -11.38 -3.02
CA TYR A 327 -13.92 -12.43 -2.73
C TYR A 327 -14.29 -13.82 -3.26
N PRO A 328 -15.54 -14.32 -3.11
CA PRO A 328 -15.92 -15.64 -3.63
C PRO A 328 -15.82 -15.77 -5.16
N THR A 329 -15.72 -14.66 -5.88
CA THR A 329 -15.67 -14.63 -7.35
C THR A 329 -14.23 -14.55 -7.90
N LEU A 330 -13.25 -14.23 -7.05
CA LEU A 330 -11.87 -14.01 -7.44
C LEU A 330 -11.20 -15.34 -7.83
N ARG A 331 -10.42 -15.30 -8.92
CA ARG A 331 -9.60 -16.42 -9.39
C ARG A 331 -8.26 -16.46 -8.66
N CYS A 332 -7.63 -15.30 -8.49
CA CYS A 332 -6.31 -15.21 -7.87
C CYS A 332 -6.40 -15.48 -6.36
N PRO A 333 -5.38 -16.12 -5.75
CA PRO A 333 -5.33 -16.25 -4.31
C PRO A 333 -5.11 -14.87 -3.67
N VAL A 334 -5.96 -14.53 -2.70
CA VAL A 334 -5.89 -13.25 -1.97
C VAL A 334 -5.76 -13.51 -0.47
N PHE A 335 -4.77 -12.87 0.15
CA PHE A 335 -4.63 -12.77 1.59
C PHE A 335 -5.32 -11.48 2.07
N VAL A 336 -6.20 -11.59 3.07
CA VAL A 336 -6.94 -10.46 3.63
C VAL A 336 -6.38 -10.06 4.99
N VAL A 337 -5.94 -8.81 5.13
CA VAL A 337 -5.54 -8.22 6.41
C VAL A 337 -6.58 -7.18 6.78
N GLN A 338 -7.22 -7.34 7.94
CA GLN A 338 -8.33 -6.46 8.31
C GLN A 338 -8.44 -6.28 9.82
N TRP A 339 -8.41 -5.04 10.30
CA TRP A 339 -8.76 -4.74 11.68
C TRP A 339 -10.25 -5.04 11.93
N LEU A 340 -10.57 -5.78 12.99
CA LEU A 340 -11.98 -6.06 13.33
C LEU A 340 -12.77 -4.79 13.67
N PHE A 341 -12.09 -3.73 14.07
CA PHE A 341 -12.67 -2.42 14.37
C PHE A 341 -11.91 -1.35 13.58
N ASP A 342 -12.01 -1.41 12.26
CA ASP A 342 -11.30 -0.47 11.39
C ASP A 342 -11.81 0.97 11.56
N GLU A 343 -10.88 1.94 11.69
CA GLU A 343 -11.25 3.34 11.91
C GLU A 343 -11.99 3.95 10.72
N ALA A 344 -11.65 3.58 9.48
CA ALA A 344 -12.34 4.08 8.31
C ALA A 344 -13.77 3.53 8.24
N GLN A 345 -13.98 2.24 8.58
CA GLN A 345 -15.33 1.66 8.69
C GLN A 345 -16.17 2.39 9.75
N LEU A 346 -15.62 2.61 10.95
CA LEU A 346 -16.34 3.35 12.01
C LEU A 346 -16.66 4.78 11.59
N THR A 347 -15.77 5.41 10.83
CA THR A 347 -15.96 6.77 10.34
C THR A 347 -17.13 6.85 9.35
N VAL A 348 -17.20 5.96 8.36
CA VAL A 348 -18.33 5.91 7.41
C VAL A 348 -19.63 5.41 8.06
N ASP A 349 -19.53 4.70 9.18
CA ASP A 349 -20.66 4.33 10.05
C ASP A 349 -21.15 5.47 10.95
N ASN A 350 -20.51 6.64 10.85
CA ASN A 350 -20.77 7.83 11.66
C ASN A 350 -20.60 7.56 13.17
N VAL A 351 -19.54 6.83 13.51
CA VAL A 351 -19.11 6.54 14.89
C VAL A 351 -17.82 7.34 15.15
N HIS A 352 -17.92 8.33 16.04
CA HIS A 352 -16.77 9.12 16.48
C HIS A 352 -16.40 8.79 17.92
N LEU A 353 -15.10 8.61 18.16
CA LEU A 353 -14.54 8.31 19.48
C LEU A 353 -13.84 9.58 19.99
N THR A 354 -14.62 10.49 20.59
CA THR A 354 -14.22 11.87 20.94
C THR A 354 -13.61 12.01 22.34
N GLY A 355 -13.05 10.94 22.90
CA GLY A 355 -12.58 10.92 24.29
C GLY A 355 -13.68 11.08 25.36
N GLN A 356 -14.96 11.19 24.97
CA GLN A 356 -16.09 11.13 25.90
C GLN A 356 -16.50 9.66 26.13
N PRO A 357 -17.04 9.31 27.31
CA PRO A 357 -17.58 7.98 27.57
C PRO A 357 -18.58 7.56 26.49
N VAL A 358 -18.28 6.45 25.82
CA VAL A 358 -19.14 5.87 24.79
C VAL A 358 -20.46 5.40 25.41
N GLN A 359 -21.56 5.76 24.75
CA GLN A 359 -22.90 5.37 25.18
C GLN A 359 -23.10 3.86 24.98
N GLU A 360 -23.92 3.22 25.83
CA GLU A 360 -24.17 1.76 25.76
C GLU A 360 -24.60 1.29 24.36
N GLY A 361 -25.45 2.05 23.67
CA GLY A 361 -25.88 1.74 22.30
C GLY A 361 -24.75 1.80 21.27
N GLN A 362 -23.85 2.78 21.40
CA GLN A 362 -22.67 2.92 20.53
C GLN A 362 -21.66 1.79 20.81
N TRP A 363 -21.48 1.41 22.07
CA TRP A 363 -20.63 0.28 22.45
C TRP A 363 -21.15 -1.04 21.86
N LEU A 364 -22.46 -1.30 21.98
CA LEU A 364 -23.10 -2.48 21.39
C LEU A 364 -22.96 -2.50 19.86
N TYR A 365 -23.08 -1.34 19.21
CA TYR A 365 -22.85 -1.21 17.77
C TYR A 365 -21.44 -1.66 17.39
N ILE A 366 -20.42 -1.18 18.10
CA ILE A 366 -19.01 -1.53 17.86
C ILE A 366 -18.77 -3.02 18.06
N GLN A 367 -19.33 -3.62 19.13
CA GLN A 367 -19.23 -5.06 19.36
C GLN A 367 -19.89 -5.89 18.24
N ASN A 368 -21.04 -5.44 17.73
CA ASN A 368 -21.73 -6.09 16.62
C ASN A 368 -20.93 -5.95 15.31
N LEU A 369 -20.32 -4.79 15.06
CA LEU A 369 -19.44 -4.58 13.91
C LEU A 369 -18.30 -5.62 13.90
N GLY A 370 -17.58 -5.78 15.01
CA GLY A 370 -16.50 -6.77 15.10
C GLY A 370 -17.00 -8.22 14.91
N ARG A 371 -18.22 -8.53 15.37
CA ARG A 371 -18.86 -9.84 15.15
C ARG A 371 -19.21 -10.06 13.67
N GLU A 372 -19.82 -9.07 13.03
CA GLU A 372 -20.19 -9.13 11.61
C GLU A 372 -18.94 -9.26 10.74
N LEU A 373 -17.91 -8.43 10.96
CA LEU A 373 -16.66 -8.49 10.21
C LEU A 373 -16.00 -9.85 10.34
N ARG A 374 -15.88 -10.37 11.57
CA ARG A 374 -15.36 -11.73 11.81
C ARG A 374 -16.17 -12.80 11.07
N ASN A 375 -17.51 -12.69 11.06
CA ASN A 375 -18.36 -13.65 10.35
C ASN A 375 -18.08 -13.63 8.84
N THR A 376 -17.87 -12.45 8.24
CA THR A 376 -17.55 -12.35 6.80
C THR A 376 -16.20 -12.98 6.44
N LEU A 377 -15.27 -13.04 7.40
CA LEU A 377 -13.94 -13.61 7.20
C LEU A 377 -13.87 -15.12 7.45
N LYS A 378 -14.95 -15.75 7.92
CA LYS A 378 -14.97 -17.17 8.32
C LYS A 378 -14.55 -18.11 7.19
N ASP A 379 -15.02 -17.84 5.97
CA ASP A 379 -14.76 -18.68 4.80
C ASP A 379 -13.61 -18.13 3.92
N VAL A 380 -12.92 -17.08 4.39
CA VAL A 380 -11.72 -16.56 3.73
C VAL A 380 -10.54 -17.47 4.01
N THR A 381 -9.93 -18.00 2.96
CA THR A 381 -8.91 -19.06 3.07
C THR A 381 -7.61 -18.60 3.75
N ALA A 382 -7.20 -17.36 3.54
CA ALA A 382 -6.02 -16.76 4.14
C ALA A 382 -6.35 -15.35 4.65
N SER A 383 -6.28 -15.17 5.97
CA SER A 383 -6.67 -13.93 6.62
C SER A 383 -5.87 -13.66 7.90
N PHE A 384 -5.71 -12.36 8.22
CA PHE A 384 -5.16 -11.86 9.46
C PHE A 384 -6.04 -10.73 9.98
N ALA A 385 -6.83 -11.01 11.02
CA ALA A 385 -7.81 -10.08 11.56
C ALA A 385 -7.71 -9.94 13.09
N PRO A 386 -6.79 -9.08 13.56
CA PRO A 386 -6.66 -8.71 14.95
C PRO A 386 -7.80 -7.83 15.45
N ALA A 387 -8.15 -7.99 16.73
CA ALA A 387 -9.20 -7.25 17.41
C ALA A 387 -8.72 -5.89 17.96
N CYS A 388 -8.25 -5.02 17.07
CA CYS A 388 -7.75 -3.68 17.39
C CYS A 388 -8.58 -2.59 16.72
N LEU A 389 -8.60 -1.40 17.32
CA LEU A 389 -9.03 -0.18 16.67
C LEU A 389 -7.82 0.45 15.98
N SER A 390 -7.75 0.35 14.67
CA SER A 390 -6.67 0.94 13.88
C SER A 390 -7.06 1.02 12.41
N HIS A 391 -6.15 1.52 11.57
CA HIS A 391 -6.33 1.55 10.13
C HIS A 391 -4.97 1.42 9.42
N GLU A 392 -4.90 0.51 8.44
CA GLU A 392 -3.69 0.13 7.69
C GLU A 392 -2.59 -0.49 8.58
N ILE A 393 -1.79 -1.40 8.01
CA ILE A 393 -0.68 -2.00 8.75
C ILE A 393 0.52 -2.34 7.88
N ILE A 394 0.34 -2.80 6.63
CA ILE A 394 1.43 -3.49 5.91
C ILE A 394 2.60 -2.57 5.52
N THR A 395 2.41 -1.26 5.50
CA THR A 395 3.49 -0.28 5.22
C THR A 395 3.99 0.44 6.46
N ARG A 396 3.50 0.08 7.66
CA ARG A 396 3.96 0.66 8.93
C ARG A 396 5.23 -0.06 9.41
N ASN A 397 6.14 0.67 10.04
CA ASN A 397 7.40 0.10 10.53
C ASN A 397 7.18 -0.97 11.61
N HIS A 398 6.11 -0.84 12.40
CA HIS A 398 5.74 -1.75 13.50
C HIS A 398 4.78 -2.88 13.06
N TRP A 399 4.66 -3.15 11.76
CA TRP A 399 3.77 -4.20 11.24
C TRP A 399 4.18 -5.63 11.66
N THR A 400 5.42 -5.79 12.13
CA THR A 400 5.98 -7.02 12.71
C THR A 400 5.43 -7.36 14.08
N ASP A 401 4.94 -6.35 14.80
CA ASP A 401 4.69 -6.45 16.24
C ASP A 401 3.32 -7.04 16.56
N ILE A 402 2.37 -6.87 15.62
CA ILE A 402 1.00 -7.33 15.73
C ILE A 402 0.96 -8.85 15.58
N GLN A 403 0.31 -9.53 16.53
CA GLN A 403 0.17 -10.97 16.55
C GLN A 403 -1.27 -11.40 16.78
N VAL A 404 -1.68 -12.44 16.08
CA VAL A 404 -2.95 -13.14 16.35
C VAL A 404 -2.59 -14.57 16.69
N LYS A 405 -3.04 -15.05 17.86
CA LYS A 405 -2.72 -16.41 18.38
C LYS A 405 -1.21 -16.70 18.35
N GLY A 406 -0.39 -15.71 18.74
CA GLY A 406 1.08 -15.82 18.79
C GLY A 406 1.78 -15.85 17.42
N THR A 407 1.08 -15.59 16.31
CA THR A 407 1.66 -15.53 14.96
C THR A 407 1.62 -14.09 14.46
N SER A 408 2.76 -13.55 14.03
CA SER A 408 2.82 -12.20 13.43
C SER A 408 2.34 -12.18 11.98
N LEU A 409 1.95 -11.01 11.49
CA LEU A 409 1.53 -10.83 10.09
C LEU A 409 2.60 -11.26 9.06
N PRO A 410 3.89 -10.85 9.18
CA PRO A 410 4.92 -11.33 8.26
C PRO A 410 5.05 -12.86 8.26
N ARG A 411 4.94 -13.50 9.44
CA ARG A 411 5.00 -14.95 9.57
C ARG A 411 3.81 -15.64 8.89
N ALA A 412 2.62 -15.07 9.01
CA ALA A 412 1.40 -15.56 8.36
C ALA A 412 1.49 -15.47 6.83
N LEU A 413 2.01 -14.35 6.30
CA LEU A 413 2.27 -14.18 4.86
C LEU A 413 3.29 -15.19 4.35
N HIS A 414 4.34 -15.47 5.13
CA HIS A 414 5.30 -16.53 4.78
C HIS A 414 4.66 -17.92 4.77
N CYS A 415 3.76 -18.22 5.70
CA CYS A 415 2.99 -19.46 5.68
C CYS A 415 2.12 -19.59 4.45
N TRP A 416 1.47 -18.50 4.08
CA TRP A 416 0.63 -18.45 2.90
C TRP A 416 1.43 -18.66 1.62
N ASP A 417 2.57 -17.99 1.47
CA ASP A 417 3.49 -18.19 0.35
C ASP A 417 3.91 -19.65 0.22
N ARG A 418 4.29 -20.30 1.33
CA ARG A 418 4.63 -21.73 1.36
C ARG A 418 3.45 -22.62 0.97
N SER A 419 2.24 -22.33 1.46
CA SER A 419 1.05 -23.13 1.15
C SER A 419 0.72 -23.14 -0.35
N LEU A 420 0.99 -22.04 -1.06
CA LEU A 420 0.79 -21.92 -2.50
C LEU A 420 1.90 -22.61 -3.31
N HIS A 421 3.10 -22.72 -2.75
CA HIS A 421 4.17 -23.52 -3.35
C HIS A 421 3.91 -25.03 -3.22
N ASP A 422 3.44 -25.49 -2.06
CA ASP A 422 3.24 -26.90 -1.75
C ASP A 422 1.94 -27.47 -2.38
N SER A 423 0.92 -26.64 -2.60
CA SER A 423 -0.33 -27.06 -3.29
C SER A 423 -0.09 -27.56 -4.72
N ASN A 424 1.00 -27.13 -5.37
CA ASN A 424 1.43 -27.64 -6.68
C ASN A 424 2.17 -29.00 -6.61
N LYS A 425 2.45 -29.53 -5.41
CA LYS A 425 3.15 -30.80 -5.19
C LYS A 425 2.33 -31.71 -4.27
N ASN A 426 1.37 -32.43 -4.86
CA ASN A 426 0.61 -33.54 -4.26
C ASN A 426 -0.10 -33.21 -2.93
N GLY A 427 -1.39 -32.88 -3.04
CA GLY A 427 -2.30 -32.51 -1.95
C GLY A 427 -2.06 -33.23 -0.63
N LYS A 428 -1.48 -32.50 0.33
CA LYS A 428 -1.32 -32.93 1.72
C LYS A 428 -1.56 -31.76 2.68
N ALA A 429 -1.91 -32.17 3.90
CA ALA A 429 -2.42 -31.45 5.06
C ALA A 429 -1.80 -30.06 5.35
N PRO A 430 -2.51 -29.20 6.11
CA PRO A 430 -2.02 -27.89 6.54
C PRO A 430 -0.60 -27.97 7.10
N LEU A 431 0.25 -27.00 6.72
CA LEU A 431 1.61 -26.88 7.24
C LEU A 431 1.58 -26.80 8.77
N LYS A 432 2.09 -27.84 9.45
CA LYS A 432 2.13 -27.91 10.92
C LYS A 432 2.90 -26.70 11.47
N GLY A 433 2.26 -25.92 12.36
CA GLY A 433 2.85 -24.71 12.93
C GLY A 433 2.95 -23.52 11.97
N CYS A 434 2.15 -23.51 10.89
CA CYS A 434 2.14 -22.42 9.91
C CYS A 434 0.70 -21.98 9.55
N PRO A 435 -0.01 -21.33 10.49
CA PRO A 435 -1.39 -20.92 10.26
C PRO A 435 -1.48 -19.75 9.26
N VAL A 436 -2.52 -19.76 8.42
CA VAL A 436 -2.81 -18.71 7.43
C VAL A 436 -4.17 -18.05 7.64
N HIS A 437 -5.03 -18.63 8.49
CA HIS A 437 -6.34 -18.09 8.86
C HIS A 437 -6.32 -17.72 10.34
N LEU A 438 -6.10 -16.45 10.61
CA LEU A 438 -5.77 -15.90 11.92
C LEU A 438 -6.72 -14.76 12.25
N ILE A 439 -7.84 -15.09 12.89
CA ILE A 439 -8.84 -14.11 13.32
C ILE A 439 -8.96 -14.15 14.85
N ASP A 440 -8.94 -12.98 15.47
CA ASP A 440 -9.21 -12.87 16.90
C ASP A 440 -10.66 -13.20 17.25
N SER A 441 -10.85 -13.70 18.47
CA SER A 441 -12.17 -14.13 18.96
C SER A 441 -12.76 -13.21 20.03
N CYS A 442 -11.95 -12.32 20.60
CA CYS A 442 -12.41 -11.42 21.64
C CYS A 442 -13.31 -10.31 21.06
N PRO A 443 -14.38 -9.89 21.77
CA PRO A 443 -15.47 -9.12 21.17
C PRO A 443 -15.36 -7.60 21.30
N TRP A 444 -14.23 -7.06 21.80
CA TRP A 444 -14.06 -5.60 21.97
C TRP A 444 -12.74 -5.08 21.39
N PRO A 445 -12.65 -3.80 21.00
CA PRO A 445 -11.41 -3.24 20.47
C PRO A 445 -10.30 -3.25 21.52
N HIS A 446 -9.06 -3.50 21.09
CA HIS A 446 -7.87 -3.58 21.93
C HIS A 446 -7.89 -4.70 22.98
N CYS A 447 -8.71 -5.74 22.78
CA CYS A 447 -8.59 -6.96 23.57
C CYS A 447 -7.33 -7.77 23.25
N ASN A 448 -6.72 -7.53 22.08
CA ASN A 448 -5.45 -8.12 21.71
C ASN A 448 -4.29 -7.26 22.29
N PRO A 449 -3.39 -7.83 23.10
CA PRO A 449 -2.32 -7.07 23.75
C PRO A 449 -1.23 -6.58 22.79
N SER A 450 -1.17 -7.12 21.57
CA SER A 450 -0.23 -6.69 20.54
C SER A 450 -0.75 -5.55 19.66
N CYS A 451 -1.95 -5.02 19.97
CA CYS A 451 -2.50 -3.90 19.20
C CYS A 451 -1.56 -2.69 19.21
N PRO A 452 -1.56 -1.88 18.14
CA PRO A 452 -0.79 -0.64 18.14
C PRO A 452 -1.27 0.31 19.25
N THR A 453 -0.40 1.24 19.66
CA THR A 453 -0.78 2.25 20.66
C THR A 453 -1.97 3.06 20.17
N ILE A 454 -2.87 3.35 21.10
CA ILE A 454 -4.10 4.06 20.82
C ILE A 454 -3.77 5.54 20.73
N ARG A 455 -4.28 6.21 19.70
CA ARG A 455 -4.15 7.64 19.55
C ARG A 455 -5.52 8.27 19.51
N ASP A 456 -5.69 9.34 20.26
CA ASP A 456 -6.91 10.13 20.22
C ASP A 456 -7.10 10.71 18.80
N GLN A 457 -8.28 10.54 18.22
CA GLN A 457 -8.55 10.88 16.82
C GLN A 457 -8.48 12.38 16.53
N TYR A 458 -8.63 13.24 17.55
CA TYR A 458 -8.63 14.70 17.41
C TYR A 458 -7.28 15.32 17.73
N THR A 459 -6.64 14.85 18.80
CA THR A 459 -5.41 15.43 19.36
C THR A 459 -4.16 14.67 18.92
N GLY A 460 -4.30 13.43 18.45
CA GLY A 460 -3.19 12.54 18.08
C GLY A 460 -2.34 12.08 19.27
N GLN A 461 -2.74 12.40 20.50
CA GLN A 461 -2.01 12.01 21.71
C GLN A 461 -2.21 10.53 22.01
N GLU A 462 -1.16 9.89 22.53
CA GLU A 462 -1.23 8.49 22.93
C GLU A 462 -2.09 8.32 24.17
N MET A 463 -2.94 7.30 24.13
CA MET A 463 -3.81 6.91 25.24
C MET A 463 -3.42 5.50 25.67
N ASN A 464 -3.34 5.27 26.98
CA ASN A 464 -3.14 3.91 27.46
C ASN A 464 -4.44 3.09 27.28
N VAL A 465 -4.30 1.77 27.23
CA VAL A 465 -5.43 0.85 26.95
C VAL A 465 -6.54 0.98 27.99
N ILE A 466 -6.19 1.21 29.26
CA ILE A 466 -7.17 1.34 30.36
C ILE A 466 -8.00 2.62 30.18
N GLN A 467 -7.34 3.75 29.92
CA GLN A 467 -7.98 5.03 29.63
C GLN A 467 -8.91 4.85 28.44
N PHE A 468 -8.42 4.31 27.33
CA PHE A 468 -9.24 4.05 26.16
C PHE A 468 -10.46 3.18 26.49
N LEU A 469 -10.28 2.05 27.16
CA LEU A 469 -11.41 1.19 27.52
C LEU A 469 -12.43 1.93 28.40
N MET A 470 -11.98 2.66 29.42
CA MET A 470 -12.87 3.49 30.24
C MET A 470 -13.60 4.55 29.40
N HIS A 471 -12.92 5.17 28.44
CA HIS A 471 -13.54 6.07 27.46
C HIS A 471 -14.53 5.33 26.55
N MET A 472 -14.31 4.07 26.24
CA MET A 472 -15.23 3.24 25.46
C MET A 472 -16.44 2.72 26.27
N GLY A 473 -16.67 3.24 27.49
CA GLY A 473 -17.76 2.81 28.35
C GLY A 473 -17.51 1.42 28.95
N PHE A 474 -16.26 0.94 28.94
CA PHE A 474 -15.89 -0.31 29.57
C PHE A 474 -16.04 -0.22 31.09
N ASP A 475 -17.09 -0.84 31.59
CA ASP A 475 -17.29 -1.06 33.02
C ASP A 475 -16.53 -2.33 33.43
N VAL A 476 -15.38 -2.12 34.08
CA VAL A 476 -14.50 -3.20 34.56
C VAL A 476 -15.27 -4.18 35.45
N GLN A 477 -16.21 -3.71 36.28
CA GLN A 477 -16.97 -4.58 37.19
C GLN A 477 -17.93 -5.47 36.41
N LYS A 478 -18.70 -4.89 35.49
CA LYS A 478 -19.63 -5.65 34.63
C LYS A 478 -18.90 -6.64 33.74
N MET A 479 -17.77 -6.24 33.15
CA MET A 479 -16.99 -7.10 32.26
C MET A 479 -16.30 -8.23 33.00
N ALA A 480 -15.75 -7.96 34.19
CA ALA A 480 -15.19 -8.99 35.05
C ALA A 480 -16.26 -10.03 35.42
N GLN A 481 -17.47 -9.57 35.76
CA GLN A 481 -18.61 -10.45 36.03
C GLN A 481 -19.05 -11.27 34.81
N GLN A 482 -19.10 -10.67 33.61
CA GLN A 482 -19.43 -11.39 32.36
C GLN A 482 -18.38 -12.42 31.95
N GLN A 483 -17.10 -12.17 32.25
CA GLN A 483 -15.99 -13.07 31.95
C GLN A 483 -15.70 -14.06 33.08
N GLY A 484 -16.42 -13.99 34.20
CA GLY A 484 -16.14 -14.82 35.39
C GLY A 484 -14.77 -14.56 36.00
N LEU A 485 -14.26 -13.33 35.89
CA LEU A 485 -12.97 -12.89 36.41
C LEU A 485 -13.15 -11.92 37.58
N GLU A 486 -12.17 -11.83 38.46
CA GLU A 486 -12.08 -10.75 39.44
C GLU A 486 -11.72 -9.42 38.74
N PRO A 487 -12.34 -8.27 39.10
CA PRO A 487 -12.05 -6.98 38.49
C PRO A 487 -10.57 -6.59 38.53
N SER A 488 -9.88 -6.91 39.62
CA SER A 488 -8.44 -6.68 39.79
C SER A 488 -7.58 -7.53 38.85
N LYS A 489 -8.01 -8.76 38.55
CA LYS A 489 -7.35 -9.66 37.61
C LYS A 489 -7.55 -9.19 36.16
N LEU A 490 -8.75 -8.73 35.84
CA LEU A 490 -9.06 -8.11 34.55
C LEU A 490 -8.23 -6.83 34.34
N LEU A 491 -8.15 -5.96 35.34
CA LEU A 491 -7.29 -4.77 35.31
C LEU A 491 -5.80 -5.13 35.17
N GLY A 492 -5.35 -6.17 35.88
CA GLY A 492 -3.99 -6.69 35.76
C GLY A 492 -3.66 -7.10 34.32
N MET A 493 -4.54 -7.87 33.68
CA MET A 493 -4.39 -8.29 32.28
C MET A 493 -4.38 -7.12 31.29
N LEU A 494 -5.17 -6.08 31.56
CA LEU A 494 -5.22 -4.86 30.74
C LEU A 494 -3.98 -3.97 30.94
N SER A 495 -3.39 -3.97 32.14
CA SER A 495 -2.19 -3.18 32.48
C SER A 495 -0.87 -3.83 32.03
N SER A 496 -0.81 -5.16 31.93
CA SER A 496 0.38 -5.89 31.47
C SER A 496 0.57 -5.90 29.95
N ALA A 497 -0.37 -5.31 29.22
CA ALA A 497 -0.35 -5.14 27.77
C ALA A 497 0.11 -3.73 27.34
N SER A 498 0.60 -2.91 28.29
CA SER A 498 1.11 -1.55 28.08
C SER A 498 2.62 -1.51 27.92
#